data_AF-A0A949P8P2-F1
#
_entry.id   AF-A0A949P8P2-F1
#
_cell.length_a   1.000
_cell.length_b   1.000
_cell.length_c   1.000
_cell.angle_alpha   90.00
_cell.angle_beta   90.00
_cell.angle_gamma   90.00
#
_symmetry.space_group_name_H-M   'P 1'
#
loop_
_entity.id
_entity.type
_entity.pdbx_description
1 polymer ?
#
loop_
_entity_poly.entity_id
_entity_poly.type
_entity_poly.pdbx_seq_one_letter_code
_entity_poly.pdbx_strand_id
1 'polypeptide(L)'
;MNNSAPLTGDTLDVFSRRLAAASPLHARPITEHGVEASPLPTPDFFDRVAVFHVLIPTRRRPIEMSVADVGDEVVVLGSPDRVDELARTIGLHLESTDDVVEYLRFWCRTALGRSEQLVEGPVDFHWISGVETDAGLRANADRAARLARWVAVRGAVADVYPAAVTVLDQRTLQLRELSVRADGHVEELSRVDLATDVPVPYTMP
;
A
#
# COMPACT_ATOMS: atom_id res chain seq x y z
N MET A 1 -8.41 -16.40 -3.39
CA MET A 1 -8.11 -16.49 -1.93
C MET A 1 -6.74 -17.12 -1.72
N ASN A 2 -5.68 -16.32 -1.86
CA ASN A 2 -4.34 -16.71 -1.41
C ASN A 2 -4.25 -16.65 0.11
N ASN A 3 -4.39 -17.80 0.76
CA ASN A 3 -4.19 -17.96 2.20
C ASN A 3 -2.69 -18.11 2.50
N SER A 4 -1.97 -16.99 2.61
CA SER A 4 -0.65 -17.02 3.23
C SER A 4 -0.83 -17.36 4.72
N ALA A 5 -0.56 -18.61 5.08
CA ALA A 5 -0.58 -19.05 6.47
C ALA A 5 0.40 -18.20 7.30
N PRO A 6 0.10 -17.93 8.58
CA PRO A 6 1.03 -17.20 9.45
C PRO A 6 2.38 -17.94 9.52
N LEU A 7 3.47 -17.18 9.42
CA LEU A 7 4.83 -17.72 9.55
C LEU A 7 5.07 -18.17 10.99
N THR A 8 5.53 -19.41 11.18
CA THR A 8 5.78 -19.98 12.51
C THR A 8 7.04 -20.85 12.53
N GLY A 9 7.73 -20.90 13.67
CA GLY A 9 8.92 -21.72 13.90
C GLY A 9 9.98 -21.52 12.81
N ASP A 10 10.44 -22.62 12.21
CA ASP A 10 11.50 -22.63 11.20
C ASP A 10 11.21 -21.76 9.97
N THR A 11 9.94 -21.61 9.58
CA THR A 11 9.56 -20.76 8.43
C THR A 11 9.78 -19.28 8.72
N LEU A 12 9.55 -18.84 9.96
CA LEU A 12 9.79 -17.47 10.39
C LEU A 12 11.29 -17.17 10.47
N ASP A 13 12.10 -18.15 10.89
CA ASP A 13 13.57 -18.00 10.96
C ASP A 13 14.19 -17.87 9.57
N VAL A 14 13.76 -18.70 8.61
CA VAL A 14 14.21 -18.61 7.21
C VAL A 14 13.81 -17.27 6.59
N PHE A 15 12.56 -16.84 6.80
CA PHE A 15 12.06 -15.54 6.35
C PHE A 15 12.87 -14.38 6.96
N SER A 16 13.10 -14.40 8.27
CA SER A 16 13.84 -13.35 8.98
C SER A 16 15.26 -13.19 8.46
N ARG A 17 15.95 -14.30 8.13
CA ARG A 17 17.29 -14.24 7.51
C ARG A 17 17.26 -13.61 6.12
N ARG A 18 16.29 -14.00 5.28
CA ARG A 18 16.13 -13.41 3.93
C ARG A 18 15.79 -11.92 4.02
N LEU A 19 14.90 -11.55 4.93
CA LEU A 19 14.55 -10.16 5.18
C LEU A 19 15.75 -9.33 5.67
N ALA A 20 16.56 -9.87 6.58
CA ALA A 20 17.79 -9.20 7.02
C ALA A 20 18.78 -8.97 5.87
N ALA A 21 18.88 -9.91 4.93
CA ALA A 21 19.71 -9.75 3.74
C ALA A 21 19.15 -8.69 2.77
N ALA A 22 17.83 -8.66 2.58
CA ALA A 22 17.15 -7.69 1.72
C ALA A 22 17.13 -6.26 2.30
N SER A 23 17.22 -6.13 3.63
CA SER A 23 17.22 -4.85 4.33
C SER A 23 18.49 -4.65 5.19
N PRO A 24 19.66 -4.36 4.59
CA PRO A 24 20.92 -4.17 5.33
C PRO A 24 20.82 -3.11 6.44
N LEU A 25 20.01 -2.07 6.25
CA LEU A 25 19.76 -1.02 7.24
C LEU A 25 19.05 -1.53 8.50
N HIS A 26 18.29 -2.62 8.41
CA HIS A 26 17.49 -3.18 9.50
C HIS A 26 17.91 -4.61 9.89
N ALA A 27 18.94 -5.17 9.24
CA ALA A 27 19.42 -6.52 9.48
C ALA A 27 19.71 -6.81 10.96
N ARG A 28 20.37 -5.84 11.63
CA ARG A 28 20.69 -5.95 13.06
C ARG A 28 19.42 -5.97 13.94
N PRO A 29 18.52 -4.98 13.86
CA PRO A 29 17.23 -5.04 14.57
C PRO A 29 16.43 -6.32 14.32
N ILE A 30 16.36 -6.80 13.08
CA ILE A 30 15.67 -8.05 12.72
C ILE A 30 16.26 -9.24 13.50
N THR A 31 17.59 -9.32 13.55
CA THR A 31 18.29 -10.44 14.20
C THR A 31 18.22 -10.34 15.73
N GLU A 32 18.29 -9.14 16.29
CA GLU A 32 18.32 -8.92 17.75
C GLU A 32 16.93 -8.96 18.40
N HIS A 33 15.88 -8.55 17.68
CA HIS A 33 14.53 -8.39 18.24
C HIS A 33 13.50 -9.38 17.68
N GLY A 34 13.86 -10.14 16.64
CA GLY A 34 12.90 -10.94 15.88
C GLY A 34 11.95 -10.06 15.06
N VAL A 35 10.99 -10.72 14.41
CA VAL A 35 9.98 -10.07 13.59
C VAL A 35 8.60 -10.67 13.86
N GLU A 36 7.58 -9.83 13.81
CA GLU A 36 6.19 -10.26 13.71
C GLU A 36 5.74 -10.00 12.26
N ALA A 37 5.15 -11.01 11.61
CA ALA A 37 4.70 -10.91 10.23
C ALA A 37 3.21 -11.23 10.15
N SER A 38 2.45 -10.32 9.55
CA SER A 38 1.02 -10.49 9.30
C SER A 38 0.74 -10.44 7.80
N PRO A 39 -0.04 -11.38 7.23
CA PRO A 39 -0.30 -11.40 5.80
C PRO A 39 -1.14 -10.18 5.38
N LEU A 40 -0.78 -9.58 4.26
CA LEU A 40 -1.54 -8.53 3.61
C LEU A 40 -2.35 -9.12 2.44
N PRO A 41 -3.54 -8.56 2.13
CA PRO A 41 -4.30 -8.99 0.97
C PRO A 41 -3.50 -8.77 -0.32
N THR A 42 -3.34 -9.83 -1.12
CA THR A 42 -2.72 -9.81 -2.44
C THR A 42 -3.78 -10.08 -3.52
N PRO A 43 -3.64 -9.50 -4.72
CA PRO A 43 -4.49 -9.87 -5.86
C PRO A 43 -4.36 -11.35 -6.19
N ASP A 44 -5.42 -11.98 -6.70
CA ASP A 44 -5.41 -13.44 -6.95
C ASP A 44 -4.42 -13.85 -8.06
N PHE A 45 -4.07 -12.94 -8.99
CA PHE A 45 -3.03 -13.15 -10.00
C PHE A 45 -1.59 -13.05 -9.47
N PHE A 46 -1.40 -12.78 -8.16
CA PHE A 46 -0.12 -12.91 -7.45
C PHE A 46 0.02 -14.32 -6.83
N ASP A 47 -0.28 -15.37 -7.60
CA ASP A 47 -0.42 -16.76 -7.14
C ASP A 47 0.80 -17.32 -6.35
N ARG A 48 1.99 -16.75 -6.57
CA ARG A 48 3.26 -17.17 -5.96
C ARG A 48 3.87 -16.17 -4.98
N VAL A 49 3.19 -15.06 -4.70
CA VAL A 49 3.72 -14.00 -3.85
C VAL A 49 2.94 -13.94 -2.55
N ALA A 50 3.66 -14.11 -1.43
CA ALA A 50 3.11 -13.84 -0.11
C ALA A 50 3.57 -12.46 0.34
N VAL A 51 2.63 -11.55 0.61
CA VAL A 51 2.96 -10.20 1.07
C VAL A 51 2.64 -10.09 2.54
N PHE A 52 3.58 -9.54 3.31
CA PHE A 52 3.46 -9.39 4.75
C PHE A 52 3.67 -7.93 5.16
N HIS A 53 2.91 -7.50 6.17
CA HIS A 53 3.32 -6.39 7.02
C HIS A 53 4.20 -6.95 8.13
N VAL A 54 5.42 -6.43 8.21
CA VAL A 54 6.43 -6.84 9.17
C VAL A 54 6.63 -5.75 10.21
N LEU A 55 6.54 -6.16 11.48
CA LEU A 55 6.81 -5.34 12.66
C LEU A 55 8.07 -5.84 13.35
N ILE A 56 9.05 -4.96 13.56
CA ILE A 56 10.28 -5.24 14.31
C ILE A 56 10.19 -4.46 15.64
N PRO A 57 9.97 -5.13 16.78
CA PRO A 57 9.79 -4.46 18.06
C PRO A 57 11.13 -3.95 18.60
N THR A 58 11.49 -2.71 18.30
CA THR A 58 12.68 -2.05 18.88
C THR A 58 12.33 -1.29 20.16
N ARG A 59 13.33 -1.00 21.00
CA ARG A 59 13.14 -0.26 22.26
C ARG A 59 12.67 1.20 22.11
N ARG A 60 12.90 1.83 20.95
CA ARG A 60 12.58 3.25 20.73
C ARG A 60 11.26 3.44 20.00
N ARG A 61 11.18 2.90 18.79
CA ARG A 61 9.99 2.92 17.93
C ARG A 61 9.98 1.62 17.13
N PRO A 62 8.86 0.90 17.05
CA PRO A 62 8.77 -0.24 16.17
C PRO A 62 9.07 0.16 14.72
N ILE A 63 9.80 -0.71 14.01
CA ILE A 63 10.02 -0.53 12.57
C ILE A 63 8.93 -1.33 11.87
N GLU A 64 8.25 -0.71 10.93
CA GLU A 64 7.18 -1.30 10.15
C GLU A 64 7.53 -1.22 8.67
N MET A 65 7.35 -2.31 7.95
CA MET A 65 7.56 -2.36 6.51
C MET A 65 6.64 -3.40 5.86
N SER A 66 6.29 -3.16 4.61
CA SER A 66 5.61 -4.15 3.78
C SER A 66 6.67 -4.91 2.97
N VAL A 67 6.55 -6.22 2.87
CA VAL A 67 7.53 -7.06 2.16
C VAL A 67 6.82 -8.13 1.35
N ALA A 68 7.38 -8.46 0.19
CA ALA A 68 6.93 -9.56 -0.64
C ALA A 68 7.94 -10.70 -0.58
N ASP A 69 7.49 -11.89 -0.21
CA ASP A 69 8.23 -13.14 -0.33
C ASP A 69 7.83 -13.83 -1.64
N VAL A 70 8.79 -13.96 -2.56
CA VAL A 70 8.60 -14.60 -3.87
C VAL A 70 9.21 -16.01 -3.94
N GLY A 71 9.56 -16.58 -2.78
CA GLY A 71 10.02 -17.96 -2.63
C GLY A 71 11.50 -18.08 -2.28
N ASP A 72 12.40 -17.53 -3.10
CA ASP A 72 13.85 -17.54 -2.86
C ASP A 72 14.37 -16.21 -2.32
N GLU A 73 13.73 -15.10 -2.69
CA GLU A 73 14.05 -13.76 -2.22
C GLU A 73 12.89 -13.07 -1.49
N VAL A 74 13.23 -12.00 -0.77
CA VAL A 74 12.28 -11.09 -0.14
C VAL A 74 12.54 -9.70 -0.70
N VAL A 75 11.50 -9.04 -1.21
CA VAL A 75 11.54 -7.68 -1.70
C VAL A 75 10.93 -6.77 -0.64
N VAL A 76 11.70 -5.78 -0.17
CA VAL A 76 11.20 -4.74 0.74
C VAL A 76 10.42 -3.72 -0.09
N LEU A 77 9.14 -3.57 0.20
CA LEU A 77 8.25 -2.60 -0.44
C LEU A 77 8.30 -1.26 0.31
N GLY A 78 7.50 -0.29 -0.12
CA GLY A 78 7.45 1.06 0.46
C GLY A 78 7.91 2.17 -0.50
N SER A 79 8.12 1.83 -1.78
CA SER A 79 8.26 2.82 -2.85
C SER A 79 7.73 2.25 -4.17
N PRO A 80 7.33 3.12 -5.12
CA PRO A 80 6.93 2.70 -6.47
C PRO A 80 7.98 1.81 -7.15
N ASP A 81 9.26 2.20 -7.13
CA ASP A 81 10.35 1.45 -7.76
C ASP A 81 10.46 0.00 -7.27
N ARG A 82 10.18 -0.25 -5.97
CA ARG A 82 10.22 -1.59 -5.38
C ARG A 82 9.01 -2.44 -5.77
N VAL A 83 7.85 -1.82 -5.95
CA VAL A 83 6.66 -2.51 -6.45
C VAL A 83 6.81 -2.83 -7.94
N ASP A 84 7.43 -1.93 -8.72
CA ASP A 84 7.78 -2.18 -10.12
C ASP A 84 8.84 -3.27 -10.26
N GLU A 85 9.83 -3.31 -9.36
CA GLU A 85 10.79 -4.42 -9.27
C GLU A 85 10.09 -5.75 -9.01
N LEU A 86 9.19 -5.79 -8.02
CA LEU A 86 8.38 -6.99 -7.75
C LEU A 86 7.57 -7.41 -8.98
N ALA A 87 6.88 -6.48 -9.64
CA ALA A 87 6.08 -6.75 -10.84
C ALA A 87 6.94 -7.37 -11.96
N ARG A 88 8.16 -6.86 -12.18
CA ARG A 88 9.11 -7.42 -13.15
C ARG A 88 9.60 -8.81 -12.73
N THR A 89 9.94 -9.00 -11.45
CA THR A 89 10.42 -10.30 -10.93
C THR A 89 9.38 -11.40 -11.15
N ILE A 90 8.10 -11.10 -10.95
CA ILE A 90 7.03 -12.09 -11.11
C ILE A 90 6.51 -12.19 -12.54
N GLY A 91 7.02 -11.37 -13.47
CA GLY A 91 6.54 -11.31 -14.84
C GLY A 91 5.06 -10.93 -14.93
N LEU A 92 4.64 -9.94 -14.13
CA LEU A 92 3.25 -9.52 -14.01
C LEU A 92 2.67 -9.17 -15.38
N HIS A 93 1.43 -9.62 -15.63
CA HIS A 93 0.66 -9.26 -16.81
C HIS A 93 -0.81 -9.00 -16.44
N LEU A 94 -1.27 -7.76 -16.58
CA LEU A 94 -2.63 -7.32 -16.29
C LEU A 94 -3.50 -7.43 -17.55
N GLU A 95 -4.45 -8.36 -17.54
CA GLU A 95 -5.25 -8.72 -18.71
C GLU A 95 -6.56 -7.92 -18.83
N SER A 96 -7.03 -7.37 -17.70
CA SER A 96 -8.33 -6.70 -17.63
C SER A 96 -8.31 -5.43 -16.77
N THR A 97 -9.37 -4.62 -16.89
CA THR A 97 -9.56 -3.46 -16.01
C THR A 97 -9.73 -3.86 -14.54
N ASP A 98 -10.29 -5.05 -14.28
CA ASP A 98 -10.50 -5.54 -12.93
C ASP A 98 -9.16 -5.92 -12.28
N ASP A 99 -8.25 -6.54 -13.04
CA ASP A 99 -6.88 -6.81 -12.59
C ASP A 99 -6.15 -5.51 -12.24
N VAL A 100 -6.30 -4.47 -13.07
CA VAL A 100 -5.70 -3.16 -12.83
C VAL A 100 -6.28 -2.50 -11.58
N VAL A 101 -7.59 -2.64 -11.32
CA VAL A 101 -8.21 -2.13 -10.10
C VAL A 101 -7.63 -2.82 -8.86
N GLU A 102 -7.54 -4.15 -8.86
CA GLU A 102 -6.95 -4.91 -7.76
C GLU A 102 -5.46 -4.60 -7.58
N TYR A 103 -4.74 -4.49 -8.69
CA TYR A 103 -3.32 -4.12 -8.70
C TYR A 103 -3.11 -2.72 -8.12
N LEU A 104 -3.92 -1.73 -8.49
CA LEU A 104 -3.79 -0.37 -7.95
C LEU A 104 -4.10 -0.30 -6.45
N ARG A 105 -5.04 -1.11 -5.94
CA ARG A 105 -5.26 -1.23 -4.49
C ARG A 105 -4.04 -1.80 -3.78
N PHE A 106 -3.42 -2.82 -4.36
CA PHE A 106 -2.18 -3.39 -3.87
C PHE A 106 -1.01 -2.39 -3.94
N TRP A 107 -0.82 -1.75 -5.08
CA TRP A 107 0.22 -0.74 -5.33
C TRP A 107 0.07 0.43 -4.37
N CYS A 108 -1.13 1.00 -4.20
CA CYS A 108 -1.32 2.11 -3.26
C CYS A 108 -1.02 1.71 -1.81
N ARG A 109 -1.28 0.46 -1.41
CA ARG A 109 -1.00 -0.01 -0.05
C ARG A 109 0.50 -0.27 0.19
N THR A 110 1.24 -0.63 -0.85
CA THR A 110 2.62 -1.12 -0.71
C THR A 110 3.69 -0.21 -1.29
N ALA A 111 3.34 0.67 -2.23
CA ALA A 111 4.21 1.68 -2.82
C ALA A 111 4.14 3.02 -2.09
N LEU A 112 2.97 3.40 -1.59
CA LEU A 112 2.78 4.67 -0.91
C LEU A 112 3.35 4.62 0.52
N GLY A 113 3.91 5.75 0.96
CA GLY A 113 4.52 5.84 2.28
C GLY A 113 3.50 5.75 3.41
N ARG A 114 3.96 5.71 4.66
CA ARG A 114 3.08 5.66 5.85
C ARG A 114 2.15 6.86 6.00
N SER A 115 2.43 7.98 5.33
CA SER A 115 1.59 9.19 5.38
C SER A 115 0.44 9.17 4.38
N GLU A 116 0.47 8.24 3.42
CA GLU A 116 -0.44 8.19 2.29
C GLU A 116 -1.34 6.95 2.40
N GLN A 117 -2.63 7.14 2.14
CA GLN A 117 -3.62 6.07 2.22
C GLN A 117 -4.58 6.16 1.04
N LEU A 118 -4.84 5.04 0.36
CA LEU A 118 -5.94 4.94 -0.61
C LEU A 118 -7.29 5.09 0.13
N VAL A 119 -8.17 5.93 -0.41
CA VAL A 119 -9.51 6.15 0.12
C VAL A 119 -10.53 5.96 -1.00
N GLU A 120 -11.32 4.90 -0.91
CA GLU A 120 -12.37 4.58 -1.88
C GLU A 120 -13.76 5.00 -1.39
N GLY A 121 -13.92 5.26 -0.09
CA GLY A 121 -15.17 5.78 0.46
C GLY A 121 -15.09 6.32 1.90
N PRO A 122 -16.25 6.70 2.48
CA PRO A 122 -16.34 7.32 3.80
C PRO A 122 -15.80 6.45 4.95
N VAL A 123 -15.82 5.12 4.79
CA VAL A 123 -15.39 4.16 5.80
C VAL A 123 -13.86 4.06 5.94
N ASP A 124 -13.13 4.54 4.94
CA ASP A 124 -11.65 4.48 4.93
C ASP A 124 -11.02 5.61 5.75
N PHE A 125 -11.79 6.61 6.16
CA PHE A 125 -11.30 7.71 6.96
C PHE A 125 -11.30 7.39 8.45
N HIS A 126 -10.16 7.60 9.10
CA HIS A 126 -10.04 7.60 10.55
C HIS A 126 -10.29 9.02 11.09
N TRP A 127 -11.55 9.38 11.33
CA TRP A 127 -11.91 10.70 11.83
C TRP A 127 -11.35 10.99 13.24
N ILE A 128 -10.90 12.21 13.48
CA ILE A 128 -10.53 12.66 14.85
C ILE A 128 -11.76 12.74 15.76
N SER A 129 -11.52 12.67 17.07
CA SER A 129 -12.56 12.98 18.05
C SER A 129 -13.07 14.42 17.86
N GLY A 130 -14.39 14.60 17.93
CA GLY A 130 -15.03 15.92 17.79
C GLY A 130 -15.67 16.20 16.43
N VAL A 131 -15.46 15.38 15.40
CA VAL A 131 -16.19 15.51 14.12
C VAL A 131 -17.72 15.43 14.33
N GLU A 132 -18.17 14.66 15.33
CA GLU A 132 -19.59 14.55 15.68
C GLU A 132 -20.13 15.71 16.52
N THR A 133 -19.29 16.59 17.07
CA THR A 133 -19.74 17.68 17.96
C THR A 133 -19.46 19.07 17.38
N ASP A 134 -18.40 19.21 16.57
CA ASP A 134 -18.04 20.45 15.89
C ASP A 134 -18.61 20.49 14.47
N ALA A 135 -19.42 21.51 14.17
CA ALA A 135 -20.08 21.65 12.87
C ALA A 135 -19.10 21.91 11.72
N GLY A 136 -17.99 22.61 11.96
CA GLY A 136 -16.97 22.88 10.95
C GLY A 136 -16.18 21.62 10.61
N LEU A 137 -15.77 20.85 11.61
CA LEU A 137 -15.12 19.55 11.39
C LEU A 137 -16.05 18.59 10.67
N ARG A 138 -17.34 18.52 11.05
CA ARG A 138 -18.34 17.70 10.35
C ARG A 138 -18.48 18.09 8.88
N ALA A 139 -18.61 19.38 8.59
CA ALA A 139 -18.73 19.86 7.21
C ALA A 139 -17.51 19.48 6.35
N ASN A 140 -16.31 19.54 6.93
CA ASN A 140 -15.08 19.11 6.25
C ASN A 140 -15.02 17.59 6.05
N ALA A 141 -15.39 16.79 7.06
CA ALA A 141 -15.48 15.34 6.95
C ALA A 141 -16.48 14.93 5.87
N ASP A 142 -17.68 15.50 5.89
CA ASP A 142 -18.73 15.25 4.89
C ASP A 142 -18.28 15.64 3.47
N ARG A 143 -17.55 16.75 3.33
CA ARG A 143 -16.97 17.16 2.05
C ARG A 143 -15.93 16.15 1.57
N ALA A 144 -14.99 15.75 2.41
CA ALA A 144 -13.94 14.79 2.07
C ALA A 144 -14.56 13.42 1.69
N ALA A 145 -15.52 12.94 2.47
CA ALA A 145 -16.23 11.69 2.23
C ALA A 145 -16.97 11.66 0.88
N ARG A 146 -17.55 12.78 0.44
CA ARG A 146 -18.18 12.90 -0.89
C ARG A 146 -17.18 12.99 -2.05
N LEU A 147 -15.96 13.45 -1.77
CA LEU A 147 -14.90 13.61 -2.78
C LEU A 147 -14.04 12.35 -2.92
N ALA A 148 -14.07 11.45 -1.94
CA ALA A 148 -13.49 10.11 -2.07
C ALA A 148 -14.15 9.35 -3.23
N ARG A 149 -13.33 8.66 -4.02
CA ARG A 149 -13.78 7.93 -5.20
C ARG A 149 -13.13 6.56 -5.21
N TRP A 150 -13.89 5.58 -5.68
CA TRP A 150 -13.40 4.25 -5.97
C TRP A 150 -12.30 4.33 -7.03
N VAL A 151 -11.40 3.34 -7.03
CA VAL A 151 -10.40 3.21 -8.09
C VAL A 151 -11.14 3.13 -9.44
N ALA A 152 -10.87 4.09 -10.32
CA ALA A 152 -11.51 4.19 -11.62
C ALA A 152 -10.49 3.88 -12.70
N VAL A 153 -10.71 2.79 -13.45
CA VAL A 153 -9.84 2.37 -14.55
C VAL A 153 -10.64 2.44 -15.86
N ARG A 154 -10.03 3.00 -16.90
CA ARG A 154 -10.58 3.00 -18.26
C ARG A 154 -9.96 1.86 -19.07
N GLY A 155 -10.67 1.43 -20.11
CA GLY A 155 -10.14 0.41 -21.03
C GLY A 155 -8.78 0.82 -21.62
N ALA A 156 -7.94 -0.17 -21.86
CA ALA A 156 -6.59 0.04 -22.36
C ALA A 156 -6.56 0.79 -23.70
N VAL A 157 -5.62 1.71 -23.83
CA VAL A 157 -5.28 2.39 -25.08
C VAL A 157 -3.80 2.14 -25.32
N ALA A 158 -3.47 1.33 -26.33
CA ALA A 158 -2.10 0.89 -26.63
C ALA A 158 -1.38 0.26 -25.41
N ASP A 159 -2.03 -0.71 -24.77
CA ASP A 159 -1.54 -1.47 -23.59
C ASP A 159 -1.28 -0.64 -22.33
N VAL A 160 -1.84 0.58 -22.28
CA VAL A 160 -1.82 1.47 -21.12
C VAL A 160 -3.25 1.70 -20.65
N TYR A 161 -3.49 1.48 -19.36
CA TYR A 161 -4.75 1.71 -18.68
C TYR A 161 -4.71 3.08 -17.97
N PRO A 162 -5.48 4.07 -18.44
CA PRO A 162 -5.67 5.31 -17.71
C PRO A 162 -6.48 5.03 -16.44
N ALA A 163 -5.98 5.46 -15.30
CA ALA A 163 -6.61 5.25 -14.01
C ALA A 163 -6.67 6.53 -13.18
N ALA A 164 -7.57 6.55 -12.22
CA ALA A 164 -7.65 7.59 -11.21
C ALA A 164 -7.91 6.98 -9.84
N VAL A 165 -7.19 7.47 -8.84
CA VAL A 165 -7.32 7.04 -7.44
C VAL A 165 -7.41 8.25 -6.53
N THR A 166 -8.13 8.12 -5.41
CA THR A 166 -8.14 9.13 -4.37
C THR A 166 -7.23 8.70 -3.22
N VAL A 167 -6.25 9.55 -2.87
CA VAL A 167 -5.27 9.29 -1.81
C VAL A 167 -5.39 10.38 -0.75
N LEU A 168 -5.42 9.99 0.52
CA LEU A 168 -5.26 10.88 1.66
C LEU A 168 -3.80 10.92 2.05
N ASP A 169 -3.15 12.06 1.86
CA ASP A 169 -1.78 12.32 2.33
C ASP A 169 -1.85 13.27 3.53
N GLN A 170 -1.58 12.73 4.72
CA GLN A 170 -1.78 13.40 6.00
C GLN A 170 -3.23 13.91 6.17
N ARG A 171 -3.48 15.18 5.82
CA ARG A 171 -4.79 15.86 5.92
C ARG A 171 -5.25 16.45 4.60
N THR A 172 -4.62 16.06 3.49
CA THR A 172 -4.98 16.50 2.15
C THR A 172 -5.50 15.32 1.36
N LEU A 173 -6.75 15.43 0.90
CA LEU A 173 -7.35 14.46 -0.01
C LEU A 173 -6.97 14.84 -1.44
N GLN A 174 -6.35 13.93 -2.18
CA GLN A 174 -5.81 14.15 -3.51
C GLN A 174 -6.45 13.20 -4.52
N LEU A 175 -6.76 13.70 -5.71
CA LEU A 175 -6.98 12.87 -6.89
C LEU A 175 -5.64 12.70 -7.61
N ARG A 176 -5.26 11.46 -7.89
CA ARG A 176 -4.10 11.14 -8.72
C ARG A 176 -4.58 10.49 -10.00
N GLU A 177 -4.16 11.05 -11.12
CA GLU A 177 -4.32 10.42 -12.42
C GLU A 177 -3.07 9.62 -12.72
N LEU A 178 -3.25 8.36 -13.06
CA LEU A 178 -2.19 7.39 -13.25
C LEU A 178 -2.29 6.79 -14.64
N SER A 179 -1.15 6.35 -15.17
CA SER A 179 -1.10 5.41 -16.27
C SER A 179 -0.53 4.09 -15.75
N VAL A 180 -1.22 2.99 -16.02
CA VAL A 180 -0.80 1.65 -15.61
C VAL A 180 -0.55 0.83 -16.87
N ARG A 181 0.66 0.30 -17.02
CA ARG A 181 0.99 -0.59 -18.14
C ARG A 181 0.60 -2.03 -17.79
N ALA A 182 0.41 -2.87 -18.82
CA ALA A 182 0.11 -4.28 -18.61
C ALA A 182 1.17 -5.03 -17.80
N ASP A 183 2.43 -4.58 -17.78
CA ASP A 183 3.52 -5.16 -16.97
C ASP A 183 3.53 -4.71 -15.50
N GLY A 184 2.55 -3.88 -15.10
CA GLY A 184 2.43 -3.34 -13.75
C GLY A 184 3.11 -1.99 -13.53
N HIS A 185 3.88 -1.46 -14.49
CA HIS A 185 4.50 -0.15 -14.29
C HIS A 185 3.43 0.95 -14.11
N VAL A 186 3.56 1.74 -13.05
CA VAL A 186 2.64 2.85 -12.72
C VAL A 186 3.35 4.18 -12.82
N GLU A 187 2.83 5.08 -13.65
CA GLU A 187 3.29 6.46 -13.78
C GLU A 187 2.23 7.44 -13.29
N GLU A 188 2.59 8.37 -12.42
CA GLU A 188 1.71 9.49 -12.01
C GLU A 188 1.73 10.56 -13.09
N LEU A 189 0.57 10.80 -13.72
CA LEU A 189 0.40 11.81 -14.75
C LEU A 189 0.06 13.18 -14.16
N SER A 190 -0.80 13.19 -13.13
CA SER A 190 -1.24 14.42 -12.49
C SER A 190 -1.69 14.18 -11.05
N ARG A 191 -1.65 15.26 -10.26
CA ARG A 191 -2.08 15.29 -8.86
C ARG A 191 -2.85 16.56 -8.58
N VAL A 192 -4.04 16.42 -7.99
CA VAL A 192 -4.94 17.54 -7.68
C VAL A 192 -5.46 17.42 -6.25
N ASP A 193 -5.25 18.45 -5.44
CA ASP A 193 -5.85 18.54 -4.10
C ASP A 193 -7.36 18.78 -4.19
N LEU A 194 -8.16 17.86 -3.67
CA LEU A 194 -9.63 17.92 -3.64
C LEU A 194 -10.15 18.63 -2.39
N ALA A 195 -9.49 18.38 -1.26
CA ALA A 195 -9.78 18.97 0.04
C ALA A 195 -8.52 19.04 0.89
N THR A 196 -8.36 20.13 1.63
CA THR A 196 -7.32 20.31 2.65
C THR A 196 -7.95 20.26 4.03
N ASP A 197 -7.12 20.10 5.07
CA ASP A 197 -7.53 20.09 6.47
C ASP A 197 -8.56 19.01 6.82
N VAL A 198 -8.53 17.88 6.10
CA VAL A 198 -9.36 16.71 6.38
C VAL A 198 -9.19 16.33 7.86
N PRO A 199 -10.27 16.14 8.63
CA PRO A 199 -10.19 15.98 10.08
C PRO A 199 -9.82 14.54 10.46
N VAL A 200 -8.62 14.13 10.09
CA VAL A 200 -7.98 12.85 10.43
C VAL A 200 -6.73 13.10 11.30
N PRO A 201 -6.27 12.13 12.10
CA PRO A 201 -5.02 12.22 12.82
C PRO A 201 -3.83 12.48 11.89
N TYR A 202 -2.84 13.22 12.37
CA TYR A 202 -1.55 13.28 11.69
C TYR A 202 -0.83 11.96 11.86
N THR A 203 -0.50 11.31 10.74
CA THR A 203 0.54 10.30 10.69
C THR A 203 1.89 11.00 10.81
N MET A 204 2.51 10.91 11.99
CA MET A 204 3.87 11.43 12.15
C MET A 204 4.84 10.61 11.29
N PRO A 205 5.69 11.26 10.46
CA PRO A 205 6.72 10.55 9.70
C PRO A 205 7.65 9.72 10.59
#